data_AF-A0AAN6MC50-F1
#
_entry.id   AF-A0AAN6MC50-F1
#
_cell.length_a   1.000
_cell.length_b   1.000
_cell.length_c   1.000
_cell.angle_alpha   90.00
_cell.angle_beta   90.00
_cell.angle_gamma   90.00
#
_symmetry.space_group_name_H-M   'P 1'
#
loop_
_entity.id
_entity.type
_entity.pdbx_description
1 polymer ?
#
loop_
_entity_poly.entity_id
_entity_poly.type
_entity_poly.pdbx_seq_one_letter_code
_entity_poly.pdbx_strand_id
1 'polypeptide(L)'
;MESIAASLTPRQKARLHEVADLMLQIYNTLARMRYLDPVWIQPGPHDLTAQMPQYESLGLDPSIIYLYHILPYIDSVKRYDLDFYDGGYFIDLRDPEQIERARNPMFGDDPKERMRPWMTPLSRQGNHTSVILYDAKRHVVGIFNPNDGGSSDRNLPDWWFMQTGEDGTERYFRRFDGVETECSKEEWEEADRERREAEEAEEDDGEEGDEEEDDDDDDDDEEEEEEEDENYWDEMDARPAAKVLRDIIRWYHELVELPGTGENNSGWSKDPVPTLYKKHGWPGEDFDGEAFLVDKLRAEAVRKAHADSQRPFDEVKSLQRQLEAYQEREPKLHEKAAAAKTLDEKWLARWELFRASKITPGLQKRLEGAQEAARLRQLPKPEDLPLLELKQIHMDLLTAKRKLAEWRGRTPDTEPIRYTAAKIREGVRATEQSIALHEKAHAACRADADRLCPGRAPLPFVGGEESNGWDLRGRVADLADQIEGCERGAEELRGWIAALPEGVVEARKLAEEDLERCVVGKRYCEKAWRTFMEIIEAAAKRKEAGDGGES
;
A
#
# COMPACT_ATOMS: atom_id res chain seq x y z
N MET A 1 21.71 11.71 27.43
CA MET A 1 20.98 10.49 27.82
C MET A 1 21.01 10.20 29.32
N GLU A 2 22.16 10.13 30.00
CA GLU A 2 22.20 9.81 31.44
C GLU A 2 21.40 10.78 32.32
N SER A 3 21.42 12.08 32.00
CA SER A 3 20.62 13.10 32.70
C SER A 3 19.10 12.92 32.52
N ILE A 4 18.66 12.51 31.32
CA ILE A 4 17.23 12.23 31.02
C ILE A 4 16.79 10.95 31.72
N ALA A 5 17.63 9.92 31.68
CA ALA A 5 17.36 8.70 32.43
C ALA A 5 17.31 8.99 33.94
N ALA A 6 18.15 9.89 34.46
CA ALA A 6 18.14 10.25 35.88
C ALA A 6 16.88 11.01 36.32
N SER A 7 16.21 11.75 35.43
CA SER A 7 14.98 12.47 35.76
C SER A 7 13.73 11.59 35.81
N LEU A 8 13.79 10.36 35.29
CA LEU A 8 12.66 9.44 35.30
C LEU A 8 12.65 8.54 36.55
N THR A 9 11.48 8.40 37.17
CA THR A 9 11.26 7.47 38.27
C THR A 9 11.44 6.01 37.81
N PRO A 10 11.76 5.07 38.73
CA PRO A 10 11.82 3.65 38.40
C PRO A 10 10.53 3.10 37.77
N ARG A 11 9.36 3.59 38.23
CA ARG A 11 8.04 3.19 37.70
C ARG A 11 7.85 3.65 36.26
N GLN A 12 8.19 4.90 35.94
CA GLN A 12 8.15 5.40 34.56
C GLN A 12 9.07 4.59 33.65
N LYS A 13 10.31 4.33 34.08
CA LYS A 13 11.24 3.49 33.30
C LYS A 13 10.67 2.10 33.04
N ALA A 14 10.12 1.45 34.07
CA ALA A 14 9.53 0.11 33.92
C ALA A 14 8.38 0.09 32.90
N ARG A 15 7.49 1.09 32.94
CA ARG A 15 6.41 1.27 31.95
C ARG A 15 6.94 1.45 30.52
N LEU A 16 7.97 2.28 30.33
CA LEU A 16 8.56 2.52 29.01
C LEU A 16 9.30 1.29 28.47
N HIS A 17 9.99 0.53 29.34
CA HIS A 17 10.59 -0.76 28.99
C HIS A 17 9.52 -1.78 28.60
N GLU A 18 8.38 -1.85 29.31
CA GLU A 18 7.28 -2.75 28.95
C GLU A 18 6.77 -2.48 27.52
N VAL A 19 6.61 -1.21 27.14
CA VAL A 19 6.23 -0.83 25.76
C VAL A 19 7.30 -1.23 24.75
N ALA A 20 8.57 -0.92 25.02
CA ALA A 20 9.68 -1.25 24.11
C ALA A 20 9.86 -2.76 23.91
N ASP A 21 9.75 -3.54 25.00
CA ASP A 21 9.85 -5.00 24.98
C ASP A 21 8.69 -5.63 24.19
N LEU A 22 7.46 -5.13 24.37
CA LEU A 22 6.31 -5.62 23.63
C LEU A 22 6.38 -5.24 22.14
N MET A 23 6.83 -4.04 21.80
CA MET A 23 7.10 -3.67 20.41
C MET A 23 8.16 -4.58 19.77
N LEU A 24 9.22 -4.92 20.52
CA LEU A 24 10.26 -5.84 20.06
C LEU A 24 9.69 -7.25 19.87
N GLN A 25 8.79 -7.68 20.75
CA GLN A 25 8.09 -8.95 20.62
C GLN A 25 7.17 -8.99 19.39
N ILE A 26 6.49 -7.89 19.05
CA ILE A 26 5.72 -7.78 17.79
C ILE A 26 6.67 -7.95 16.59
N TYR A 27 7.80 -7.25 16.57
CA TYR A 27 8.75 -7.34 15.45
C TYR A 27 9.36 -8.74 15.32
N ASN A 28 9.70 -9.37 16.44
CA ASN A 28 10.18 -10.76 16.45
C ASN A 28 9.09 -11.75 16.00
N THR A 29 7.83 -11.50 16.32
CA THR A 29 6.70 -12.28 15.82
C THR A 29 6.60 -12.19 14.30
N LEU A 30 6.69 -10.98 13.75
CA LEU A 30 6.72 -10.73 12.30
C LEU A 30 7.95 -11.37 11.63
N ALA A 31 9.10 -11.40 12.28
CA ALA A 31 10.28 -12.09 11.78
C ALA A 31 10.09 -13.62 11.78
N ARG A 32 9.46 -14.18 12.82
CA ARG A 32 9.12 -15.60 12.89
C ARG A 32 8.11 -15.99 11.81
N MET A 33 7.17 -15.09 11.51
CA MET A 33 6.24 -15.19 10.38
C MET A 33 6.92 -15.12 9.00
N ARG A 34 8.24 -14.87 8.93
CA ARG A 34 9.00 -14.62 7.69
C ARG A 34 8.58 -13.35 6.94
N TYR A 35 7.94 -12.42 7.63
CA TYR A 35 7.63 -11.11 7.08
C TYR A 35 8.83 -10.17 7.15
N LEU A 36 9.52 -10.16 8.29
CA LEU A 36 10.77 -9.41 8.48
C LEU A 36 11.97 -10.35 8.44
N ASP A 37 13.09 -9.88 7.88
CA ASP A 37 14.38 -10.51 8.14
C ASP A 37 14.81 -10.13 9.57
N PRO A 38 15.15 -11.08 10.45
CA PRO A 38 15.62 -10.78 11.80
C PRO A 38 16.79 -9.79 11.84
N VAL A 39 17.65 -9.76 10.82
CA VAL A 39 18.80 -8.85 10.73
C VAL A 39 18.38 -7.39 10.58
N TRP A 40 17.14 -7.12 10.15
CA TRP A 40 16.62 -5.76 10.01
C TRP A 40 16.18 -5.15 11.34
N ILE A 41 15.94 -5.97 12.36
CA ILE A 41 15.49 -5.51 13.68
C ILE A 41 16.70 -4.98 14.45
N GLN A 42 16.65 -3.71 14.80
CA GLN A 42 17.66 -3.00 15.57
C GLN A 42 17.12 -2.75 16.97
N PRO A 43 17.41 -3.63 17.94
CA PRO A 43 17.01 -3.40 19.33
C PRO A 43 17.75 -2.18 19.90
N GLY A 44 17.12 -1.48 20.83
CA GLY A 44 17.80 -0.44 21.61
C GLY A 44 18.84 -1.02 22.58
N PRO A 45 19.60 -0.17 23.28
CA PRO A 45 19.56 1.29 23.23
C PRO A 45 20.26 1.92 22.01
N HIS A 46 19.80 3.08 21.55
CA HIS A 46 20.34 3.83 20.40
C HIS A 46 21.00 5.15 20.81
N ASP A 47 22.08 5.56 20.14
CA ASP A 47 22.65 6.89 20.37
C ASP A 47 21.79 7.98 19.70
N LEU A 48 21.17 8.84 20.53
CA LEU A 48 20.32 9.95 20.08
C LEU A 48 20.95 11.32 20.30
N THR A 49 22.26 11.37 20.58
CA THR A 49 22.95 12.62 20.94
C THR A 49 22.81 13.68 19.84
N ALA A 50 22.78 13.28 18.57
CA ALA A 50 22.66 14.18 17.43
C ALA A 50 21.26 14.83 17.31
N GLN A 51 20.22 14.17 17.84
CA GLN A 51 18.82 14.60 17.73
C GLN A 51 18.36 15.44 18.93
N MET A 52 19.18 15.52 20.00
CA MET A 52 18.86 16.27 21.21
C MET A 52 18.39 17.72 20.97
N PRO A 53 19.04 18.53 20.10
CA PRO A 53 18.57 19.89 19.85
C PRO A 53 17.16 19.95 19.26
N GLN A 54 16.78 18.96 18.45
CA GLN A 54 15.45 18.88 17.88
C GLN A 54 14.42 18.51 18.94
N TYR A 55 14.73 17.55 19.82
CA TYR A 55 13.84 17.18 20.92
C TYR A 55 13.55 18.35 21.86
N GLU A 56 14.58 19.15 22.17
CA GLU A 56 14.45 20.37 22.96
C GLU A 56 13.57 21.41 22.24
N SER A 57 13.77 21.62 20.94
CA SER A 57 12.96 22.56 20.15
C SER A 57 11.48 22.17 20.04
N LEU A 58 11.19 20.86 20.09
CA LEU A 58 9.83 20.32 20.05
C LEU A 58 9.23 20.16 21.46
N GLY A 59 9.98 20.51 22.50
CA GLY A 59 9.56 20.41 23.90
C GLY A 59 9.23 18.99 24.36
N LEU A 60 9.84 17.95 23.75
CA LEU A 60 9.49 16.56 24.04
C LEU A 60 9.73 16.21 25.51
N ASP A 61 8.78 15.46 26.09
CA ASP A 61 8.89 14.98 27.46
C ASP A 61 10.10 14.03 27.62
N PRO A 62 10.84 14.08 28.75
CA PRO A 62 11.94 13.15 29.03
C PRO A 62 11.58 11.67 28.86
N SER A 63 10.33 11.29 29.14
CA SER A 63 9.80 9.93 28.98
C SER A 63 9.76 9.52 27.51
N ILE A 64 9.37 10.41 26.61
CA ILE A 64 9.33 10.16 25.16
C ILE A 64 10.74 10.08 24.59
N ILE A 65 11.63 10.99 24.99
CA ILE A 65 13.05 10.93 24.57
C ILE A 65 13.71 9.64 25.04
N TYR A 66 13.44 9.21 26.28
CA TYR A 66 13.92 7.94 26.81
C TYR A 66 13.32 6.74 26.07
N LEU A 67 12.04 6.79 25.70
CA LEU A 67 11.41 5.73 24.91
C LEU A 67 12.07 5.60 23.53
N TYR A 68 12.33 6.72 22.84
CA TYR A 68 13.01 6.69 21.53
C TYR A 68 14.39 6.03 21.60
N HIS A 69 15.06 6.17 22.74
CA HIS A 69 16.37 5.58 22.98
C HIS A 69 16.29 4.06 23.06
N ILE A 70 15.22 3.48 23.60
CA ILE A 70 15.12 2.03 23.86
C ILE A 70 14.22 1.28 22.88
N LEU A 71 13.38 1.98 22.10
CA LEU A 71 12.49 1.36 21.12
C LEU A 71 13.27 0.53 20.08
N PRO A 72 12.72 -0.61 19.65
CA PRO A 72 13.25 -1.31 18.49
C PRO A 72 12.90 -0.56 17.21
N TYR A 73 13.82 -0.54 16.25
CA TYR A 73 13.59 0.03 14.91
C TYR A 73 13.89 -0.99 13.82
N ILE A 74 13.36 -0.74 12.62
CA ILE A 74 13.69 -1.50 11.41
C ILE A 74 14.68 -0.68 10.59
N ASP A 75 15.68 -1.34 9.99
CA ASP A 75 16.65 -0.67 9.13
C ASP A 75 15.95 0.18 8.04
N SER A 76 16.28 1.47 8.05
CA SER A 76 15.70 2.55 7.23
C SER A 76 15.71 2.32 5.72
N VAL A 77 16.56 1.41 5.21
CA VAL A 77 16.61 1.08 3.78
C VAL A 77 15.37 0.28 3.34
N LYS A 78 14.71 -0.43 4.26
CA LYS A 78 13.59 -1.34 3.95
C LYS A 78 12.24 -0.88 4.49
N ARG A 79 12.22 0.09 5.42
CA ARG A 79 11.00 0.59 6.07
C ARG A 79 9.95 1.17 5.13
N TYR A 80 10.35 1.68 3.97
CA TYR A 80 9.44 2.37 3.04
C TYR A 80 8.62 1.42 2.15
N ASP A 81 9.04 0.15 2.06
CA ASP A 81 8.41 -0.84 1.19
C ASP A 81 7.60 -1.88 2.00
N LEU A 82 7.46 -1.69 3.31
CA LEU A 82 6.85 -2.66 4.21
C LEU A 82 5.73 -2.02 5.02
N ASP A 83 4.54 -2.57 4.87
CA ASP A 83 3.42 -2.23 5.74
C ASP A 83 3.65 -2.85 7.13
N PHE A 84 3.12 -2.22 8.16
CA PHE A 84 3.04 -2.69 9.52
C PHE A 84 1.56 -2.98 9.85
N TYR A 85 1.18 -2.88 11.12
CA TYR A 85 -0.17 -3.15 11.60
C TYR A 85 -1.21 -2.34 10.82
N ASP A 86 -2.26 -3.03 10.35
CA ASP A 86 -3.40 -2.46 9.64
C ASP A 86 -3.01 -1.55 8.46
N GLY A 87 -1.94 -1.90 7.74
CA GLY A 87 -1.45 -1.15 6.58
C GLY A 87 -0.68 0.13 6.90
N GLY A 88 -0.49 0.48 8.19
CA GLY A 88 0.43 1.53 8.62
C GLY A 88 1.89 1.23 8.25
N TYR A 89 2.82 2.06 8.68
CA TYR A 89 4.24 1.92 8.40
C TYR A 89 5.08 1.79 9.67
N PHE A 90 6.24 1.15 9.56
CA PHE A 90 7.25 1.20 10.60
C PHE A 90 7.79 2.64 10.74
N ILE A 91 7.92 3.11 11.98
CA ILE A 91 8.46 4.42 12.32
C ILE A 91 9.90 4.29 12.83
N ASP A 92 10.76 5.26 12.50
CA ASP A 92 12.12 5.35 13.03
C ASP A 92 12.36 6.77 13.53
N LEU A 93 12.28 6.92 14.84
CA LEU A 93 12.34 8.19 15.56
C LEU A 93 13.79 8.63 15.83
N ARG A 94 14.76 8.02 15.14
CA ARG A 94 16.15 8.50 15.02
C ARG A 94 16.34 9.41 13.81
N ASP A 95 15.37 9.38 12.88
CA ASP A 95 15.35 10.21 11.68
C ASP A 95 14.71 11.57 11.98
N PRO A 96 15.44 12.70 11.83
CA PRO A 96 14.92 14.04 12.10
C PRO A 96 13.60 14.37 11.40
N GLU A 97 13.41 13.92 10.16
CA GLU A 97 12.17 14.18 9.41
C GLU A 97 10.97 13.45 10.04
N GLN A 98 11.20 12.25 10.58
CA GLN A 98 10.15 11.48 11.23
C GLN A 98 9.82 12.00 12.62
N ILE A 99 10.81 12.52 13.36
CA ILE A 99 10.59 13.13 14.68
C ILE A 99 9.62 14.32 14.56
N GLU A 100 9.81 15.17 13.54
CA GLU A 100 8.93 16.32 13.31
C GLU A 100 7.52 15.88 12.87
N ARG A 101 7.43 14.97 11.89
CA ARG A 101 6.13 14.44 11.44
C ARG A 101 5.39 13.67 12.53
N ALA A 102 6.09 13.01 13.44
CA ALA A 102 5.49 12.29 14.56
C ALA A 102 4.70 13.20 15.52
N ARG A 103 4.91 14.52 15.48
CA ARG A 103 4.11 15.48 16.27
C ARG A 103 2.74 15.76 15.66
N ASN A 104 2.57 15.45 14.38
CA ASN A 104 1.34 15.62 13.63
C ASN A 104 1.12 14.39 12.74
N PRO A 105 0.77 13.24 13.36
CA PRO A 105 0.71 11.96 12.66
C PRO A 105 -0.35 11.93 11.55
N MET A 106 -1.31 12.85 11.57
CA MET A 106 -2.44 12.94 10.63
C MET A 106 -2.28 14.03 9.58
N PHE A 107 -1.19 14.79 9.61
CA PHE A 107 -0.94 15.93 8.73
C PHE A 107 -2.02 17.01 8.78
N GLY A 108 -2.61 17.21 9.97
CA GLY A 108 -3.57 18.26 10.26
C GLY A 108 -3.00 19.67 10.13
N ASP A 109 -3.79 20.61 9.61
CA ASP A 109 -3.39 22.02 9.57
C ASP A 109 -3.64 22.72 10.92
N ASP A 110 -4.50 22.18 11.79
CA ASP A 110 -4.85 22.76 13.09
C ASP A 110 -3.76 22.47 14.15
N PRO A 111 -3.20 23.49 14.82
CA PRO A 111 -2.32 23.29 15.98
C PRO A 111 -2.90 22.40 17.08
N LYS A 112 -4.23 22.35 17.26
CA LYS A 112 -4.91 21.47 18.24
C LYS A 112 -4.82 19.99 17.89
N GLU A 113 -4.56 19.66 16.63
CA GLU A 113 -4.32 18.28 16.18
C GLU A 113 -2.86 17.84 16.39
N ARG A 114 -1.99 18.72 16.90
CA ARG A 114 -0.64 18.32 17.29
C ARG A 114 -0.69 17.53 18.58
N MET A 115 0.05 16.43 18.61
CA MET A 115 0.14 15.59 19.79
C MET A 115 0.74 16.37 20.97
N ARG A 116 0.36 15.99 22.19
CA ARG A 116 0.96 16.49 23.43
C ARG A 116 2.41 16.00 23.60
N PRO A 117 3.33 16.77 24.21
CA PRO A 117 4.76 16.41 24.26
C PRO A 117 5.11 15.07 24.92
N TRP A 118 4.22 14.53 25.75
CA TRP A 118 4.33 13.22 26.41
C TRP A 118 3.68 12.07 25.63
N MET A 119 3.18 12.32 24.43
CA MET A 119 2.64 11.31 23.53
C MET A 119 3.56 11.09 22.33
N THR A 120 3.52 9.89 21.74
CA THR A 120 4.25 9.59 20.50
C THR A 120 3.59 8.48 19.67
N PRO A 121 3.67 8.52 18.34
CA PRO A 121 3.30 7.37 17.51
C PRO A 121 4.31 6.22 17.62
N LEU A 122 3.78 4.99 17.73
CA LEU A 122 4.52 3.73 17.63
C LEU A 122 4.50 3.14 16.21
N SER A 123 3.65 3.66 15.34
CA SER A 123 3.65 3.40 13.90
C SER A 123 3.40 4.70 13.13
N ARG A 124 3.72 4.71 11.84
CA ARG A 124 3.43 5.86 10.96
C ARG A 124 2.16 5.58 10.16
N GLN A 125 1.39 6.62 9.86
CA GLN A 125 0.24 6.53 8.97
C GLN A 125 0.66 6.02 7.59
N GLY A 126 -0.03 4.98 7.11
CA GLY A 126 0.02 4.56 5.72
C GLY A 126 -0.97 5.34 4.87
N ASN A 127 -1.19 4.91 3.63
CA ASN A 127 -2.18 5.54 2.77
C ASN A 127 -3.60 5.22 3.26
N HIS A 128 -4.20 6.16 3.99
CA HIS A 128 -5.53 6.02 4.60
C HIS A 128 -5.64 4.87 5.61
N THR A 129 -4.59 4.64 6.41
CA THR A 129 -4.54 3.52 7.36
C THR A 129 -4.30 3.95 8.81
N SER A 130 -4.49 3.01 9.73
CA SER A 130 -4.42 3.27 11.17
C SER A 130 -3.03 3.61 11.70
N VAL A 131 -2.99 4.37 12.80
CA VAL A 131 -1.79 4.77 13.54
C VAL A 131 -1.87 4.32 14.99
N ILE A 132 -0.82 3.70 15.50
CA ILE A 132 -0.72 3.31 16.91
C ILE A 132 -0.08 4.47 17.67
N LEU A 133 -0.79 5.03 18.65
CA LEU A 133 -0.35 6.17 19.44
C LEU A 133 -0.17 5.75 20.90
N TYR A 134 0.91 6.22 21.53
CA TYR A 134 1.23 5.94 22.93
C TYR A 134 1.23 7.23 23.74
N ASP A 135 0.55 7.22 24.89
CA ASP A 135 0.58 8.26 25.91
C ASP A 135 1.42 7.79 27.11
N ALA A 136 2.53 8.47 27.38
CA ALA A 136 3.43 8.12 28.48
C ALA A 136 2.92 8.55 29.88
N LYS A 137 2.06 9.57 29.98
CA LYS A 137 1.48 10.02 31.25
C LYS A 137 0.45 8.99 31.73
N ARG A 138 -0.53 8.68 30.88
CA ARG A 138 -1.62 7.72 31.17
C ARG A 138 -1.18 6.27 31.03
N HIS A 139 -0.08 6.01 30.31
CA HIS A 139 0.42 4.68 29.98
C HIS A 139 -0.61 3.83 29.21
N VAL A 140 -1.20 4.45 28.19
CA VAL A 140 -2.23 3.86 27.33
C VAL A 140 -1.79 3.91 25.87
N VAL A 141 -2.38 3.04 25.06
CA VAL A 141 -2.22 3.03 23.60
C VAL A 141 -3.61 3.15 22.96
N GLY A 142 -3.73 4.05 21.98
CA GLY A 142 -4.85 4.12 21.05
C GLY A 142 -4.44 3.67 19.66
N ILE A 143 -5.37 3.12 18.89
CA ILE A 143 -5.16 2.75 17.48
C ILE A 143 -6.12 3.58 16.64
N PHE A 144 -5.66 4.70 16.11
CA PHE A 144 -6.52 5.68 15.46
C PHE A 144 -6.66 5.42 13.96
N ASN A 145 -7.88 5.47 13.42
CA ASN A 145 -8.19 5.34 11.99
C ASN A 145 -8.58 6.71 11.37
N PRO A 146 -7.77 7.23 10.42
CA PRO A 146 -8.02 8.52 9.77
C PRO A 146 -9.37 8.65 9.06
N ASN A 147 -9.87 7.55 8.49
CA ASN A 147 -11.00 7.63 7.57
C ASN A 147 -12.32 7.76 8.30
N ASP A 148 -12.40 7.13 9.47
CA ASP A 148 -13.63 7.03 10.25
C ASP A 148 -13.60 7.98 11.47
N GLY A 149 -12.47 8.63 11.75
CA GLY A 149 -12.29 9.53 12.89
C GLY A 149 -12.31 8.84 14.26
N GLY A 150 -12.28 7.51 14.29
CA GLY A 150 -12.39 6.69 15.51
C GLY A 150 -11.25 5.68 15.66
N SER A 151 -11.41 4.75 16.60
CA SER A 151 -10.41 3.72 16.88
C SER A 151 -10.61 2.45 16.03
N SER A 152 -9.52 1.89 15.51
CA SER A 152 -9.47 0.56 14.90
C SER A 152 -9.01 -0.53 15.87
N ASP A 153 -8.94 -0.23 17.17
CA ASP A 153 -8.73 -1.24 18.19
C ASP A 153 -9.95 -2.16 18.31
N ARG A 154 -9.74 -3.44 17.94
CA ARG A 154 -10.80 -4.47 17.88
C ARG A 154 -11.39 -4.83 19.23
N ASN A 155 -10.74 -4.43 20.33
CA ASN A 155 -11.13 -4.75 21.70
C ASN A 155 -11.64 -3.55 22.49
N LEU A 156 -11.82 -2.39 21.85
CA LEU A 156 -12.67 -1.35 22.42
C LEU A 156 -14.14 -1.78 22.30
N PRO A 157 -14.97 -1.43 23.30
CA PRO A 157 -16.40 -1.74 23.25
C PRO A 157 -17.01 -1.16 21.97
N ASP A 158 -18.02 -1.87 21.47
CA ASP A 158 -18.81 -1.57 20.28
C ASP A 158 -18.81 -0.07 19.97
N TRP A 159 -18.18 0.31 18.86
CA TRP A 159 -18.20 1.70 18.45
C TRP A 159 -19.42 1.94 17.60
N TRP A 160 -20.15 2.94 18.04
CA TRP A 160 -21.36 3.42 17.46
C TRP A 160 -21.01 4.65 16.67
N PHE A 161 -21.21 4.66 15.36
CA PHE A 161 -20.88 5.80 14.52
C PHE A 161 -22.05 6.20 13.65
N MET A 162 -22.15 7.48 13.36
CA MET A 162 -23.16 8.05 12.49
C MET A 162 -22.53 8.45 11.15
N GLN A 163 -23.12 8.04 10.03
CA GLN A 163 -22.78 8.57 8.71
C GLN A 163 -23.91 9.45 8.18
N THR A 164 -23.53 10.58 7.60
CA THR A 164 -24.46 11.41 6.83
C THR A 164 -24.37 11.04 5.35
N GLY A 165 -25.46 10.49 4.80
CA GLY A 165 -25.55 10.15 3.38
C GLY A 165 -25.48 11.37 2.47
N GLU A 166 -25.23 11.15 1.18
CA GLU A 166 -25.23 12.21 0.15
C GLU A 166 -26.58 12.95 0.05
N ASP A 167 -27.66 12.34 0.52
CA ASP A 167 -29.01 12.90 0.63
C ASP A 167 -29.26 13.68 1.93
N GLY A 168 -28.25 13.78 2.81
CA GLY A 168 -28.34 14.40 4.12
C GLY A 168 -28.99 13.53 5.20
N THR A 169 -29.24 12.24 4.93
CA THR A 169 -29.81 11.33 5.93
C THR A 169 -28.74 10.81 6.89
N GLU A 170 -29.00 10.91 8.19
CA GLU A 170 -28.17 10.31 9.23
C GLU A 170 -28.50 8.82 9.34
N ARG A 171 -27.46 7.97 9.30
CA ARG A 171 -27.55 6.52 9.54
C ARG A 171 -26.60 6.14 10.65
N TYR A 172 -27.08 5.33 11.58
CA TYR A 172 -26.32 4.92 12.76
C TYR A 172 -25.87 3.49 12.56
N PHE A 173 -24.62 3.21 12.89
CA PHE A 173 -24.01 1.91 12.74
C PHE A 173 -23.38 1.49 14.05
N ARG A 174 -23.45 0.19 14.31
CA ARG A 174 -22.67 -0.48 15.34
C ARG A 174 -21.68 -1.40 14.66
N ARG A 175 -20.40 -1.32 15.05
CA ARG A 175 -19.37 -2.24 14.56
C ARG A 175 -19.04 -3.28 15.63
N PHE A 176 -19.36 -4.54 15.33
CA PHE A 176 -19.06 -5.68 16.20
C PHE A 176 -18.21 -6.68 15.42
N ASP A 177 -17.04 -7.03 15.95
CA ASP A 177 -16.12 -8.01 15.33
C ASP A 177 -15.78 -7.67 13.85
N GLY A 178 -15.63 -6.37 13.56
CA GLY A 178 -15.38 -5.85 12.22
C GLY A 178 -16.57 -5.90 11.26
N VAL A 179 -17.76 -6.33 11.72
CA VAL A 179 -19.01 -6.30 10.96
C VAL A 179 -19.79 -5.04 11.34
N GLU A 180 -20.02 -4.19 10.34
CA GLU A 180 -20.90 -3.03 10.47
C GLU A 180 -22.35 -3.47 10.30
N THR A 181 -23.17 -3.16 11.30
CA THR A 181 -24.62 -3.38 11.25
C THR A 181 -25.30 -2.05 11.48
N GLU A 182 -26.20 -1.66 10.56
CA GLU A 182 -27.05 -0.49 10.75
C GLU A 182 -27.95 -0.72 11.98
N CYS A 183 -28.02 0.28 12.85
CA CYS A 183 -28.75 0.25 14.11
C CYS A 183 -29.71 1.43 14.19
N SER A 184 -30.63 1.41 15.16
CA SER A 184 -31.52 2.54 15.35
C SER A 184 -30.80 3.71 16.03
N LYS A 185 -31.33 4.92 15.84
CA LYS A 185 -30.87 6.11 16.56
C LYS A 185 -30.97 5.92 18.08
N GLU A 186 -32.04 5.27 18.55
CA GLU A 186 -32.24 5.05 19.99
C GLU A 186 -31.17 4.10 20.56
N GLU A 187 -30.81 3.05 19.82
CA GLU A 187 -29.74 2.12 20.24
C GLU A 187 -28.38 2.83 20.31
N TRP A 188 -28.10 3.74 19.37
CA TRP A 188 -26.88 4.57 19.37
C TRP A 188 -26.85 5.53 20.57
N GLU A 189 -27.95 6.26 20.82
CA GLU A 189 -28.06 7.23 21.92
C GLU A 189 -28.01 6.57 23.31
N GLU A 190 -28.50 5.32 23.44
CA GLU A 190 -28.41 4.55 24.67
C GLU A 190 -26.96 4.14 24.98
N ALA A 191 -26.24 3.62 23.99
CA ALA A 191 -24.85 3.23 24.15
C ALA A 191 -23.91 4.43 24.39
N ASP A 192 -24.15 5.56 23.72
CA ASP A 192 -23.43 6.82 23.94
C ASP A 192 -23.64 7.34 25.37
N ARG A 193 -24.84 7.16 25.93
CA ARG A 193 -25.12 7.50 27.34
C ARG A 193 -24.39 6.57 28.31
N GLU A 194 -24.44 5.26 28.09
CA GLU A 194 -23.72 4.29 28.92
C GLU A 194 -22.19 4.55 28.90
N ARG A 195 -21.64 4.96 27.76
CA ARG A 195 -20.22 5.36 27.63
C ARG A 195 -19.90 6.56 28.52
N ARG A 196 -20.69 7.65 28.45
CA ARG A 196 -20.47 8.84 29.28
C ARG A 196 -20.59 8.53 30.78
N GLU A 197 -21.59 7.74 31.16
CA GLU A 197 -21.78 7.33 32.56
C GLU A 197 -20.63 6.47 33.08
N ALA A 198 -19.99 5.66 32.22
CA ALA A 198 -18.80 4.88 32.59
C ALA A 198 -17.53 5.74 32.69
N GLU A 199 -17.40 6.79 31.88
CA GLU A 199 -16.29 7.75 31.93
C GLU A 199 -16.35 8.59 33.20
N GLU A 200 -17.53 9.08 33.60
CA GLU A 200 -17.74 9.83 34.85
C GLU A 200 -17.48 8.98 36.12
N ALA A 201 -17.68 7.67 36.05
CA ALA A 201 -17.50 6.78 37.20
C ALA A 201 -16.01 6.43 37.50
N GLU A 202 -15.08 6.65 36.57
CA GLU A 202 -13.64 6.41 36.80
C GLU A 202 -12.90 7.65 37.32
N GLU A 203 -13.54 8.82 37.41
CA GLU A 203 -12.97 10.05 37.97
C GLU A 203 -13.21 10.23 39.49
N ASP A 204 -14.02 9.37 40.12
CA ASP A 204 -14.42 9.45 41.54
C ASP A 204 -13.69 8.42 42.45
N ASP A 205 -12.53 7.91 42.04
CA ASP A 205 -11.64 7.05 42.84
C ASP A 205 -10.34 7.79 43.17
N GLY A 206 -10.41 8.65 44.19
CA GLY A 206 -9.25 8.82 45.06
C GLY A 206 -8.94 10.23 45.52
N GLU A 207 -9.72 10.76 46.47
CA GLU A 207 -9.16 11.55 47.57
C GLU A 207 -10.14 11.63 48.76
N GLU A 208 -10.25 10.54 49.52
CA GLU A 208 -10.76 10.62 50.89
C GLU A 208 -9.60 10.68 51.89
N GLY A 209 -9.47 11.83 52.54
CA GLY A 209 -9.17 11.91 53.97
C GLY A 209 -7.74 12.26 54.37
N ASP A 210 -7.53 13.53 54.70
CA ASP A 210 -7.12 13.87 56.08
C ASP A 210 -7.51 15.34 56.36
N GLU A 211 -8.55 15.49 57.18
CA GLU A 211 -8.94 16.74 57.83
C GLU A 211 -7.94 17.02 58.97
N GLU A 212 -7.23 18.15 58.95
CA GLU A 212 -7.02 18.91 60.18
C GLU A 212 -7.15 20.42 59.90
N GLU A 213 -7.98 21.02 60.74
CA GLU A 213 -8.35 22.42 60.83
C GLU A 213 -7.12 23.32 61.01
N ASP A 214 -7.09 24.46 60.31
CA ASP A 214 -6.67 25.73 60.91
C ASP A 214 -7.21 26.89 60.05
N ASP A 215 -7.97 27.76 60.73
CA ASP A 215 -8.44 29.05 60.27
C ASP A 215 -7.27 29.91 59.77
N ASP A 216 -7.44 30.61 58.65
CA ASP A 216 -7.24 32.07 58.58
C ASP A 216 -7.64 32.61 57.19
N ASP A 217 -8.25 33.79 57.24
CA ASP A 217 -8.63 34.69 56.15
C ASP A 217 -7.72 34.61 54.90
N ASP A 218 -8.29 34.44 53.70
CA ASP A 218 -7.75 35.07 52.51
C ASP A 218 -8.80 35.20 51.39
N ASP A 219 -8.63 36.28 50.65
CA ASP A 219 -9.53 36.92 49.72
C ASP A 219 -10.05 36.01 48.58
N ASP A 220 -11.27 36.35 48.13
CA ASP A 220 -11.86 35.97 46.85
C ASP A 220 -10.90 36.31 45.68
N ASP A 221 -9.99 35.40 45.36
CA ASP A 221 -9.46 35.27 44.00
C ASP A 221 -10.11 34.02 43.40
N GLU A 222 -11.25 34.23 42.73
CA GLU A 222 -11.73 33.35 41.68
C GLU A 222 -10.61 33.30 40.62
N GLU A 223 -9.63 32.41 40.83
CA GLU A 223 -8.78 31.93 39.74
C GLU A 223 -9.74 31.30 38.74
N GLU A 224 -10.07 32.05 37.69
CA GLU A 224 -10.52 31.49 36.42
C GLU A 224 -9.49 30.40 36.08
N GLU A 225 -9.82 29.14 36.38
CA GLU A 225 -9.11 27.99 35.86
C GLU A 225 -9.02 28.23 34.36
N GLU A 226 -7.82 28.58 33.87
CA GLU A 226 -7.55 28.72 32.44
C GLU A 226 -7.99 27.40 31.83
N GLU A 227 -9.14 27.39 31.15
CA GLU A 227 -9.70 26.21 30.46
C GLU A 227 -8.53 25.52 29.74
N GLU A 228 -8.04 24.40 30.28
CA GLU A 228 -6.89 23.70 29.74
C GLU A 228 -7.22 23.41 28.28
N ASP A 229 -6.53 24.09 27.35
CA ASP A 229 -6.77 24.05 25.91
C ASP A 229 -7.05 22.60 25.45
N GLU A 230 -8.34 22.23 25.31
CA GLU A 230 -8.76 20.87 24.96
C GLU A 230 -8.01 20.45 23.68
N ASN A 231 -7.22 19.38 23.76
CA ASN A 231 -6.50 18.86 22.63
C ASN A 231 -7.18 17.62 22.09
N TYR A 232 -7.16 17.51 20.76
CA TYR A 232 -7.80 16.44 20.01
C TYR A 232 -7.47 15.03 20.53
N TRP A 233 -6.28 14.85 21.12
CA TRP A 233 -5.78 13.56 21.57
C TRP A 233 -6.07 13.23 23.04
N ASP A 234 -6.55 14.18 23.84
CA ASP A 234 -6.79 13.96 25.27
C ASP A 234 -7.97 12.98 25.48
N GLU A 235 -8.98 13.04 24.60
CA GLU A 235 -10.15 12.14 24.54
C GLU A 235 -9.94 10.90 23.65
N MET A 236 -8.70 10.62 23.21
CA MET A 236 -8.43 9.47 22.35
C MET A 236 -8.89 8.16 23.00
N ASP A 237 -9.74 7.41 22.29
CA ASP A 237 -10.11 6.05 22.66
C ASP A 237 -8.87 5.15 22.82
N ALA A 238 -8.54 4.83 24.07
CA ALA A 238 -7.29 4.18 24.42
C ALA A 238 -7.50 3.09 25.48
N ARG A 239 -6.58 2.11 25.52
CA ARG A 239 -6.56 1.04 26.53
C ARG A 239 -5.16 0.93 27.15
N PRO A 240 -4.99 0.25 28.30
CA PRO A 240 -3.67 0.05 28.89
C PRO A 240 -2.65 -0.46 27.87
N ALA A 241 -1.50 0.22 27.76
CA ALA A 241 -0.56 0.03 26.66
C ALA A 241 -0.14 -1.44 26.49
N ALA A 242 0.18 -2.10 27.61
CA ALA A 242 0.58 -3.49 27.61
C ALA A 242 -0.51 -4.45 27.12
N LYS A 243 -1.79 -4.13 27.34
CA LYS A 243 -2.93 -4.93 26.88
C LYS A 243 -3.05 -4.86 25.36
N VAL A 244 -3.01 -3.66 24.79
CA VAL A 244 -3.13 -3.44 23.33
C VAL A 244 -1.99 -4.12 22.59
N LEU A 245 -0.74 -3.91 23.03
CA LEU A 245 0.41 -4.48 22.33
C LEU A 245 0.45 -6.02 22.43
N ARG A 246 0.02 -6.61 23.56
CA ARG A 246 -0.16 -8.07 23.68
C ARG A 246 -1.29 -8.59 22.79
N ASP A 247 -2.37 -7.84 22.64
CA ASP A 247 -3.46 -8.18 21.74
C ASP A 247 -2.98 -8.21 20.28
N ILE A 248 -2.16 -7.24 19.85
CA ILE A 248 -1.55 -7.24 18.50
C ILE A 248 -0.71 -8.50 18.26
N ILE A 249 0.12 -8.89 19.24
CA ILE A 249 0.91 -10.14 19.16
C ILE A 249 -0.02 -11.36 19.02
N ARG A 250 -1.08 -11.41 19.83
CA ARG A 250 -2.09 -12.48 19.76
C ARG A 250 -2.76 -12.51 18.39
N TRP A 251 -3.15 -11.36 17.84
CA TRP A 251 -3.82 -11.28 16.54
C TRP A 251 -2.95 -11.80 15.39
N TYR A 252 -1.64 -11.56 15.42
CA TYR A 252 -0.71 -12.19 14.46
C TYR A 252 -0.57 -13.70 14.67
N HIS A 253 -0.58 -14.19 15.92
CA HIS A 253 -0.57 -15.62 16.21
C HIS A 253 -1.86 -16.33 15.73
N GLU A 254 -3.00 -15.68 15.92
CA GLU A 254 -4.32 -16.19 15.51
C GLU A 254 -4.63 -15.95 14.03
N LEU A 255 -3.76 -15.20 13.32
CA LEU A 255 -3.92 -14.78 11.93
C LEU A 255 -5.18 -13.93 11.70
N VAL A 256 -5.63 -13.25 12.77
CA VAL A 256 -6.67 -12.22 12.77
C VAL A 256 -6.13 -10.94 12.12
N GLU A 257 -4.85 -10.67 12.33
CA GLU A 257 -4.07 -9.69 11.59
C GLU A 257 -3.01 -10.40 10.73
N LEU A 258 -2.77 -9.90 9.52
CA LEU A 258 -1.71 -10.38 8.64
C LEU A 258 -0.77 -9.22 8.33
N PRO A 259 0.54 -9.47 8.21
CA PRO A 259 1.43 -8.43 7.73
C PRO A 259 1.14 -8.09 6.25
N GLY A 260 1.49 -6.89 5.80
CA GLY A 260 1.38 -6.51 4.39
C GLY A 260 -0.05 -6.23 3.91
N THR A 261 -0.94 -5.81 4.82
CA THR A 261 -2.36 -5.51 4.53
C THR A 261 -2.60 -4.12 3.92
N GLY A 262 -1.56 -3.29 3.79
CA GLY A 262 -1.63 -1.94 3.25
C GLY A 262 -1.39 -1.86 1.73
N GLU A 263 -0.94 -0.68 1.29
CA GLU A 263 -0.69 -0.41 -0.13
C GLU A 263 0.54 -1.15 -0.68
N ASN A 264 1.49 -1.54 0.18
CA ASN A 264 2.65 -2.34 -0.22
C ASN A 264 2.41 -3.83 0.02
N ASN A 265 1.24 -4.32 -0.40
CA ASN A 265 0.86 -5.73 -0.32
C ASN A 265 1.77 -6.60 -1.21
N SER A 266 2.92 -6.97 -0.64
CA SER A 266 4.01 -7.76 -1.23
C SER A 266 3.68 -9.26 -1.32
N GLY A 267 2.46 -9.57 -1.78
CA GLY A 267 1.94 -10.92 -1.91
C GLY A 267 1.47 -11.52 -0.59
N TRP A 268 1.17 -10.70 0.42
CA TRP A 268 0.62 -11.13 1.70
C TRP A 268 -0.91 -11.02 1.74
N SER A 269 -1.56 -11.25 0.60
CA SER A 269 -3.01 -11.18 0.47
C SER A 269 -3.72 -12.13 1.42
N LYS A 270 -4.90 -11.69 1.92
CA LYS A 270 -5.75 -12.45 2.86
C LYS A 270 -6.00 -13.88 2.42
N ASP A 271 -6.10 -14.14 1.12
CA ASP A 271 -6.10 -15.50 0.57
C ASP A 271 -4.88 -15.71 -0.34
N PRO A 272 -4.18 -16.86 -0.24
CA PRO A 272 -4.41 -18.02 0.64
C PRO A 272 -3.52 -18.05 1.90
N VAL A 273 -2.91 -16.93 2.28
CA VAL A 273 -1.82 -16.86 3.28
C VAL A 273 -2.14 -17.50 4.65
N PRO A 274 -3.29 -17.25 5.30
CA PRO A 274 -3.60 -17.84 6.60
C PRO A 274 -3.68 -19.37 6.56
N THR A 275 -4.19 -19.93 5.46
CA THR A 275 -4.26 -21.38 5.25
C THR A 275 -2.86 -21.97 5.12
N LEU A 276 -1.96 -21.27 4.42
CA LEU A 276 -0.56 -21.69 4.29
C LEU A 276 0.18 -21.63 5.62
N TYR A 277 -0.02 -20.60 6.44
CA TYR A 277 0.56 -20.55 7.78
C TYR A 277 0.16 -21.76 8.62
N LYS A 278 -1.15 -22.06 8.68
CA LYS A 278 -1.67 -23.23 9.40
C LYS A 278 -1.12 -24.55 8.86
N LYS A 279 -1.03 -24.68 7.52
CA LYS A 279 -0.45 -25.87 6.86
C LYS A 279 0.98 -26.15 7.32
N HIS A 280 1.75 -25.11 7.58
CA HIS A 280 3.17 -25.20 7.92
C HIS A 280 3.46 -25.07 9.42
N GLY A 281 2.44 -25.20 10.28
CA GLY A 281 2.63 -25.31 11.74
C GLY A 281 2.54 -24.00 12.52
N TRP A 282 2.13 -22.87 11.92
CA TRP A 282 1.92 -21.63 12.67
C TRP A 282 0.70 -21.73 13.61
N PRO A 283 0.74 -21.18 14.85
CA PRO A 283 1.85 -20.46 15.50
C PRO A 283 2.76 -21.34 16.36
N GLY A 284 2.78 -22.65 16.14
CA GLY A 284 3.63 -23.60 16.86
C GLY A 284 5.13 -23.32 16.73
N GLU A 285 5.91 -23.90 17.64
CA GLU A 285 7.38 -23.82 17.62
C GLU A 285 7.99 -24.58 16.43
N ASP A 286 7.24 -25.51 15.84
CA ASP A 286 7.60 -26.32 14.68
C ASP A 286 7.25 -25.65 13.34
N PHE A 287 6.92 -24.35 13.34
CA PHE A 287 6.60 -23.61 12.11
C PHE A 287 7.73 -23.67 11.07
N ASP A 288 7.48 -24.34 9.94
CA ASP A 288 8.39 -24.40 8.81
C ASP A 288 8.21 -23.17 7.92
N GLY A 289 8.86 -22.08 8.32
CA GLY A 289 8.80 -20.83 7.56
C GLY A 289 9.42 -20.93 6.16
N GLU A 290 10.31 -21.87 5.89
CA GLU A 290 10.89 -22.02 4.54
C GLU A 290 9.90 -22.71 3.60
N ALA A 291 9.31 -23.83 4.04
CA ALA A 291 8.25 -24.51 3.29
C ALA A 291 7.03 -23.62 3.09
N PHE A 292 6.70 -22.79 4.09
CA PHE A 292 5.69 -21.74 3.97
C PHE A 292 5.99 -20.77 2.82
N LEU A 293 7.21 -20.21 2.78
CA LEU A 293 7.58 -19.26 1.72
C LEU A 293 7.57 -19.90 0.34
N VAL A 294 7.97 -21.17 0.22
CA VAL A 294 7.89 -21.94 -1.03
C VAL A 294 6.44 -22.06 -1.48
N ASP A 295 5.53 -22.52 -0.63
CA ASP A 295 4.13 -22.67 -1.00
C ASP A 295 3.42 -21.33 -1.23
N LYS A 296 3.85 -20.26 -0.55
CA LYS A 296 3.38 -18.89 -0.82
C LYS A 296 3.72 -18.47 -2.25
N LEU A 297 4.98 -18.64 -2.69
CA LEU A 297 5.38 -18.33 -4.07
C LEU A 297 4.59 -19.15 -5.08
N ARG A 298 4.39 -20.43 -4.81
CA ARG A 298 3.59 -21.34 -5.65
C ARG A 298 2.14 -20.88 -5.78
N ALA A 299 1.51 -20.52 -4.67
CA ALA A 299 0.16 -19.98 -4.68
C ALA A 299 0.06 -18.65 -5.45
N GLU A 300 1.04 -17.76 -5.30
CA GLU A 300 1.11 -16.52 -6.07
C GLU A 300 1.28 -16.79 -7.57
N ALA A 301 2.11 -17.77 -7.95
CA ALA A 301 2.32 -18.18 -9.32
C ALA A 301 1.03 -18.73 -9.96
N VAL A 302 0.26 -19.55 -9.24
CA VAL A 302 -1.07 -20.00 -9.70
C VAL A 302 -2.02 -18.82 -9.89
N ARG A 303 -2.05 -17.89 -8.94
CA ARG A 303 -2.89 -16.68 -9.03
C ARG A 303 -2.52 -15.82 -10.25
N LYS A 304 -1.23 -15.59 -10.49
CA LYS A 304 -0.73 -14.88 -11.69
C LYS A 304 -1.13 -15.60 -12.97
N ALA A 305 -0.90 -16.91 -13.05
CA ALA A 305 -1.28 -17.70 -14.22
C ALA A 305 -2.79 -17.66 -14.50
N HIS A 306 -3.61 -17.71 -13.44
CA HIS A 306 -5.06 -17.54 -13.55
C HIS A 306 -5.43 -16.14 -14.04
N ALA A 307 -4.88 -15.08 -13.45
CA ALA A 307 -5.12 -13.70 -13.87
C ALA A 307 -4.73 -13.47 -15.34
N ASP A 308 -3.57 -13.97 -15.77
CA ASP A 308 -3.12 -13.88 -17.15
C ASP A 308 -4.04 -14.63 -18.12
N SER A 309 -4.59 -15.77 -17.69
CA SER A 309 -5.56 -16.52 -18.48
C SER A 309 -6.92 -15.84 -18.59
N GLN A 310 -7.31 -15.10 -17.55
CA GLN A 310 -8.58 -14.39 -17.45
C GLN A 310 -8.53 -13.02 -18.15
N ARG A 311 -7.34 -12.42 -18.29
CA ARG A 311 -7.11 -11.10 -18.87
C ARG A 311 -7.84 -10.85 -20.20
N PRO A 312 -7.84 -11.75 -21.20
CA PRO A 312 -8.57 -11.49 -22.45
C PRO A 312 -10.09 -11.37 -22.24
N PHE A 313 -10.67 -12.15 -21.33
CA PHE A 313 -12.10 -12.09 -21.02
C PHE A 313 -12.47 -10.80 -20.29
N ASP A 314 -11.60 -10.36 -19.36
CA ASP A 314 -11.80 -9.11 -18.64
C ASP A 314 -11.61 -7.90 -19.57
N GLU A 315 -10.69 -7.99 -20.52
CA GLU A 315 -10.51 -6.98 -21.57
C GLU A 315 -11.74 -6.90 -22.48
N VAL A 316 -12.33 -8.03 -22.89
CA VAL A 316 -13.60 -8.05 -23.64
C VAL A 316 -14.71 -7.32 -22.87
N LYS A 317 -14.92 -7.66 -21.58
CA LYS A 317 -15.94 -7.00 -20.75
C LYS A 317 -15.68 -5.50 -20.61
N SER A 318 -14.43 -5.11 -20.38
CA SER A 318 -14.04 -3.69 -20.25
C SER A 318 -14.29 -2.92 -21.55
N LEU A 319 -13.89 -3.48 -22.70
CA LEU A 319 -14.09 -2.85 -24.01
C LEU A 319 -15.57 -2.77 -24.39
N GLN A 320 -16.38 -3.78 -24.05
CA GLN A 320 -17.84 -3.75 -24.24
C GLN A 320 -18.47 -2.60 -23.45
N ARG A 321 -18.18 -2.49 -22.15
CA ARG A 321 -18.69 -1.40 -21.31
C ARG A 321 -18.28 -0.02 -21.82
N GLN A 322 -17.03 0.12 -22.28
CA GLN A 322 -16.58 1.37 -22.89
C GLN A 322 -17.36 1.70 -24.16
N LEU A 323 -17.58 0.71 -25.04
CA LEU A 323 -18.33 0.89 -26.28
C LEU A 323 -19.79 1.28 -26.00
N GLU A 324 -20.45 0.61 -25.06
CA GLU A 324 -21.81 0.92 -24.59
C GLU A 324 -21.88 2.36 -24.06
N ALA A 325 -20.94 2.77 -23.20
CA ALA A 325 -20.88 4.13 -22.67
C ALA A 325 -20.73 5.19 -23.78
N TYR A 326 -19.98 4.91 -24.85
CA TYR A 326 -19.88 5.80 -26.01
C TYR A 326 -21.18 5.84 -26.83
N GLN A 327 -21.82 4.69 -27.06
CA GLN A 327 -23.09 4.59 -27.78
C GLN A 327 -24.23 5.31 -27.04
N GLU A 328 -24.26 5.26 -25.71
CA GLU A 328 -25.24 5.99 -24.89
C GLU A 328 -24.96 7.51 -24.86
N ARG A 329 -23.70 7.91 -24.96
CA ARG A 329 -23.29 9.32 -24.95
C ARG A 329 -23.54 10.01 -26.29
N GLU A 330 -23.43 9.29 -27.41
CA GLU A 330 -23.53 9.87 -28.75
C GLU A 330 -24.87 10.62 -29.01
N PRO A 331 -26.06 10.08 -28.69
CA PRO A 331 -27.32 10.83 -28.83
C PRO A 331 -27.34 12.12 -28.01
N LYS A 332 -26.83 12.07 -26.77
CA LYS A 332 -26.76 13.25 -25.87
C LYS A 332 -25.85 14.33 -26.45
N LEU A 333 -24.76 13.95 -27.12
CA LEU A 333 -23.88 14.89 -27.79
C LEU A 333 -24.53 15.51 -29.04
N HIS A 334 -25.34 14.74 -29.77
CA HIS A 334 -26.16 15.27 -30.87
C HIS A 334 -27.19 16.28 -30.38
N GLU A 335 -27.89 15.99 -29.28
CA GLU A 335 -28.83 16.92 -28.65
C GLU A 335 -28.12 18.18 -28.16
N LYS A 336 -26.96 18.04 -27.49
CA LYS A 336 -26.12 19.17 -27.06
C LYS A 336 -25.69 20.05 -28.23
N ALA A 337 -25.32 19.44 -29.36
CA ALA A 337 -24.96 20.18 -30.57
C ALA A 337 -26.16 20.91 -31.20
N ALA A 338 -27.37 20.36 -31.08
CA ALA A 338 -28.60 20.97 -31.56
C ALA A 338 -29.09 22.11 -30.64
N ALA A 339 -28.87 21.99 -29.33
CA ALA A 339 -29.28 22.95 -28.30
C ALA A 339 -28.26 24.09 -28.07
N ALA A 340 -27.08 24.02 -28.72
CA ALA A 340 -26.02 25.01 -28.58
C ALA A 340 -26.48 26.42 -28.98
N LYS A 341 -26.21 27.40 -28.10
CA LYS A 341 -26.62 28.81 -28.26
C LYS A 341 -25.53 29.65 -28.89
N THR A 342 -24.28 29.23 -28.75
CA THR A 342 -23.12 29.90 -29.36
C THR A 342 -22.47 29.05 -30.44
N LEU A 343 -21.72 29.70 -31.33
CA LEU A 343 -20.96 29.00 -32.37
C LEU A 343 -19.91 28.07 -31.73
N ASP A 344 -19.26 28.51 -30.67
CA ASP A 344 -18.23 27.75 -29.97
C ASP A 344 -18.81 26.53 -29.24
N GLU A 345 -19.94 26.69 -28.52
CA GLU A 345 -20.68 25.57 -27.92
C GLU A 345 -21.05 24.49 -28.94
N LYS A 346 -21.50 24.92 -30.13
CA LYS A 346 -21.85 24.02 -31.22
C LYS A 346 -20.64 23.24 -31.72
N TRP A 347 -19.49 23.90 -31.84
CA TRP A 347 -18.26 23.25 -32.30
C TRP A 347 -17.58 22.41 -31.21
N LEU A 348 -17.75 22.75 -29.93
CA LEU A 348 -17.37 21.89 -28.81
C LEU A 348 -18.19 20.59 -28.79
N ALA A 349 -19.50 20.65 -28.98
CA ALA A 349 -20.31 19.44 -29.07
C ALA A 349 -19.95 18.60 -30.31
N ARG A 350 -19.66 19.25 -31.46
CA ARG A 350 -19.14 18.58 -32.66
C ARG A 350 -17.76 17.98 -32.47
N TRP A 351 -16.91 18.60 -31.67
CA TRP A 351 -15.61 18.10 -31.30
C TRP A 351 -15.74 16.81 -30.47
N GLU A 352 -16.63 16.80 -29.49
CA GLU A 352 -16.92 15.58 -28.71
C GLU A 352 -17.47 14.45 -29.60
N LEU A 353 -18.38 14.77 -30.54
CA LEU A 353 -18.87 13.81 -31.54
C LEU A 353 -17.74 13.30 -32.44
N PHE A 354 -16.86 14.19 -32.90
CA PHE A 354 -15.71 13.81 -33.69
C PHE A 354 -14.82 12.84 -32.90
N ARG A 355 -14.45 13.15 -31.65
CA ARG A 355 -13.67 12.25 -30.80
C ARG A 355 -14.34 10.89 -30.60
N ALA A 356 -15.64 10.87 -30.32
CA ALA A 356 -16.40 9.64 -30.18
C ALA A 356 -16.36 8.80 -31.48
N SER A 357 -16.52 9.44 -32.65
CA SER A 357 -16.46 8.79 -33.96
C SER A 357 -15.08 8.18 -34.27
N LYS A 358 -14.00 8.70 -33.66
CA LYS A 358 -12.63 8.19 -33.85
C LYS A 358 -12.27 7.10 -32.86
N ILE A 359 -12.74 7.20 -31.61
CA ILE A 359 -12.45 6.21 -30.58
C ILE A 359 -13.23 4.91 -30.83
N THR A 360 -14.48 5.00 -31.27
CA THR A 360 -15.40 3.85 -31.42
C THR A 360 -14.86 2.77 -32.37
N PRO A 361 -14.38 3.05 -33.59
CA PRO A 361 -13.79 2.02 -34.46
C PRO A 361 -12.54 1.38 -33.87
N GLY A 362 -11.72 2.14 -33.15
CA GLY A 362 -10.54 1.62 -32.47
C GLY A 362 -10.91 0.67 -31.34
N LEU A 363 -11.92 1.02 -30.54
CA LEU A 363 -12.48 0.13 -29.52
C LEU A 363 -13.09 -1.13 -30.13
N GLN A 364 -13.81 -1.01 -31.26
CA GLN A 364 -14.38 -2.15 -31.99
C GLN A 364 -13.28 -3.12 -32.46
N LYS A 365 -12.23 -2.61 -33.13
CA LYS A 365 -11.10 -3.44 -33.58
C LYS A 365 -10.42 -4.14 -32.40
N ARG A 366 -10.21 -3.42 -31.29
CA ARG A 366 -9.63 -4.01 -30.07
C ARG A 366 -10.55 -5.06 -29.44
N LEU A 367 -11.86 -4.83 -29.44
CA LEU A 367 -12.84 -5.78 -28.93
C LEU A 367 -12.84 -7.07 -29.76
N GLU A 368 -12.82 -6.97 -31.09
CA GLU A 368 -12.70 -8.12 -31.98
C GLU A 368 -11.39 -8.89 -31.73
N GLY A 369 -10.27 -8.18 -31.57
CA GLY A 369 -8.98 -8.79 -31.22
C GLY A 369 -9.02 -9.51 -29.87
N ALA A 370 -9.59 -8.87 -28.84
CA ALA A 370 -9.73 -9.45 -27.51
C ALA A 370 -10.70 -10.66 -27.50
N GLN A 371 -11.78 -10.62 -28.30
CA GLN A 371 -12.71 -11.72 -28.48
C GLN A 371 -12.05 -12.92 -29.17
N GLU A 372 -11.26 -12.69 -30.22
CA GLU A 372 -10.54 -13.79 -30.87
C GLU A 372 -9.47 -14.35 -29.93
N ALA A 373 -8.75 -13.50 -29.19
CA ALA A 373 -7.80 -13.93 -28.18
C ALA A 373 -8.48 -14.77 -27.08
N ALA A 374 -9.65 -14.35 -26.58
CA ALA A 374 -10.45 -15.11 -25.62
C ALA A 374 -10.98 -16.42 -26.22
N ARG A 375 -11.33 -16.45 -27.52
CA ARG A 375 -11.78 -17.67 -28.21
C ARG A 375 -10.65 -18.69 -28.36
N LEU A 376 -9.45 -18.21 -28.68
CA LEU A 376 -8.25 -19.04 -28.83
C LEU A 376 -7.72 -19.53 -27.48
N ARG A 377 -7.95 -18.77 -26.40
CA ARG A 377 -7.45 -19.07 -25.06
C ARG A 377 -8.47 -19.89 -24.29
N GLN A 378 -8.15 -21.17 -24.09
CA GLN A 378 -8.90 -21.99 -23.13
C GLN A 378 -8.50 -21.56 -21.72
N LEU A 379 -9.50 -21.39 -20.85
CA LEU A 379 -9.23 -21.24 -19.42
C LEU A 379 -8.46 -22.49 -18.94
N PRO A 380 -7.44 -22.31 -18.07
CA PRO A 380 -6.70 -23.39 -17.48
C PRO A 380 -7.66 -24.45 -16.92
N LYS A 381 -7.52 -25.68 -17.38
CA LYS A 381 -8.17 -26.79 -16.69
C LYS A 381 -7.43 -27.02 -15.38
N PRO A 382 -8.10 -27.51 -14.32
CA PRO A 382 -7.43 -27.89 -13.08
C PRO A 382 -6.22 -28.83 -13.30
N GLU A 383 -6.31 -29.68 -14.32
CA GLU A 383 -5.26 -30.62 -14.75
C GLU A 383 -4.00 -29.94 -15.31
N ASP A 384 -4.10 -28.70 -15.81
CA ASP A 384 -2.99 -27.94 -16.38
C ASP A 384 -2.29 -27.05 -15.34
N LEU A 385 -2.88 -26.90 -14.15
CA LEU A 385 -2.37 -26.01 -13.10
C LEU A 385 -0.90 -26.31 -12.72
N PRO A 386 -0.46 -27.57 -12.53
CA PRO A 386 0.94 -27.84 -12.18
C PRO A 386 1.93 -27.35 -13.24
N LEU A 387 1.56 -27.44 -14.54
CA LEU A 387 2.42 -27.00 -15.64
C LEU A 387 2.44 -25.47 -15.77
N LEU A 388 1.32 -24.80 -15.49
CA LEU A 388 1.21 -23.35 -15.47
C LEU A 388 1.98 -22.74 -14.30
N GLU A 389 1.83 -23.33 -13.12
CA GLU A 389 2.58 -22.97 -11.92
C GLU A 389 4.09 -23.12 -12.15
N LEU A 390 4.52 -24.25 -12.73
CA LEU A 390 5.93 -24.46 -13.09
C LEU A 390 6.44 -23.39 -14.07
N LYS A 391 5.68 -23.08 -15.13
CA LYS A 391 6.05 -22.03 -16.09
C LYS A 391 6.19 -20.67 -15.38
N GLN A 392 5.23 -20.31 -14.54
CA GLN A 392 5.23 -19.01 -13.88
C GLN A 392 6.37 -18.88 -12.85
N ILE A 393 6.62 -19.91 -12.05
CA ILE A 393 7.77 -19.91 -11.11
C ILE A 393 9.10 -19.82 -11.88
N HIS A 394 9.20 -20.47 -13.04
CA HIS A 394 10.39 -20.34 -13.89
C HIS A 394 10.58 -18.90 -14.39
N MET A 395 9.50 -18.22 -14.81
CA MET A 395 9.54 -16.81 -15.19
C MET A 395 9.97 -15.91 -14.03
N ASP A 396 9.44 -16.15 -12.83
CA ASP A 396 9.77 -15.37 -11.64
C ASP A 396 11.25 -15.58 -11.26
N LEU A 397 11.77 -16.82 -11.37
CA LEU A 397 13.18 -17.16 -11.19
C LEU A 397 14.09 -16.43 -12.19
N LEU A 398 13.75 -16.45 -13.48
CA LEU A 398 14.52 -15.73 -14.51
C LEU A 398 14.52 -14.22 -14.25
N THR A 399 13.38 -13.68 -13.82
CA THR A 399 13.26 -12.26 -13.47
C THR A 399 14.14 -11.90 -12.28
N ALA A 400 14.19 -12.74 -11.23
CA ALA A 400 15.08 -12.56 -10.10
C ALA A 400 16.57 -12.61 -10.52
N LYS A 401 16.94 -13.55 -11.40
CA LYS A 401 18.31 -13.64 -11.96
C LYS A 401 18.71 -12.40 -12.74
N ARG A 402 17.81 -11.83 -13.55
CA ARG A 402 18.06 -10.56 -14.26
C ARG A 402 18.24 -9.40 -13.28
N LYS A 403 17.37 -9.30 -12.27
CA LYS A 403 17.48 -8.29 -11.20
C LYS A 403 18.81 -8.38 -10.45
N LEU A 404 19.33 -9.60 -10.23
CA LEU A 404 20.66 -9.79 -9.64
C LEU A 404 21.77 -9.25 -10.55
N ALA A 405 21.70 -9.52 -11.85
CA ALA A 405 22.66 -8.98 -12.82
C ALA A 405 22.62 -7.44 -12.85
N GLU A 406 21.43 -6.85 -12.80
CA GLU A 406 21.26 -5.38 -12.67
C GLU A 406 21.92 -4.86 -11.39
N TRP A 407 21.68 -5.49 -10.24
CA TRP A 407 22.30 -5.08 -8.98
C TRP A 407 23.84 -5.16 -9.03
N ARG A 408 24.39 -6.22 -9.62
CA ARG A 408 25.85 -6.39 -9.78
C ARG A 408 26.46 -5.42 -10.79
N GLY A 409 25.68 -4.96 -11.76
CA GLY A 409 26.09 -3.94 -12.73
C GLY A 409 26.04 -2.50 -12.20
N ARG A 410 25.36 -2.26 -11.06
CA ARG A 410 25.28 -0.93 -10.46
C ARG A 410 26.57 -0.56 -9.73
N THR A 411 26.98 0.69 -9.88
CA THR A 411 28.09 1.29 -9.13
C THR A 411 27.60 2.54 -8.39
N PRO A 412 28.15 2.87 -7.21
CA PRO A 412 27.82 4.12 -6.53
C PRO A 412 28.06 5.36 -7.41
N ASP A 413 29.00 5.28 -8.35
CA ASP A 413 29.40 6.39 -9.23
C ASP A 413 28.38 6.70 -10.33
N THR A 414 27.50 5.75 -10.68
CA THR A 414 26.53 5.92 -11.78
C THR A 414 25.20 6.52 -11.30
N GLU A 415 24.81 6.30 -10.04
CA GLU A 415 23.58 6.86 -9.45
C GLU A 415 23.78 7.24 -7.95
N PRO A 416 24.70 8.18 -7.63
CA PRO A 416 25.14 8.45 -6.26
C PRO A 416 24.03 8.97 -5.34
N ILE A 417 23.00 9.62 -5.89
CA ILE A 417 21.86 10.15 -5.13
C ILE A 417 20.92 9.01 -4.68
N ARG A 418 20.89 7.88 -5.38
CA ARG A 418 19.91 6.80 -5.14
C ARG A 418 20.48 5.59 -4.42
N TYR A 419 21.73 5.21 -4.69
CA TYR A 419 22.29 3.94 -4.20
C TYR A 419 23.66 4.10 -3.56
N THR A 420 23.72 3.90 -2.24
CA THR A 420 24.98 3.73 -1.53
C THR A 420 25.55 2.34 -1.80
N ALA A 421 26.86 2.15 -1.63
CA ALA A 421 27.50 0.83 -1.75
C ALA A 421 26.87 -0.21 -0.79
N ALA A 422 26.38 0.23 0.37
CA ALA A 422 25.65 -0.62 1.31
C ALA A 422 24.32 -1.10 0.71
N LYS A 423 23.50 -0.20 0.16
CA LYS A 423 22.23 -0.54 -0.51
C LYS A 423 22.43 -1.52 -1.67
N ILE A 424 23.49 -1.35 -2.46
CA ILE A 424 23.82 -2.27 -3.56
C ILE A 424 24.13 -3.67 -3.02
N ARG A 425 25.03 -3.79 -2.04
CA ARG A 425 25.38 -5.10 -1.44
C ARG A 425 24.18 -5.81 -0.82
N GLU A 426 23.31 -5.05 -0.18
CA GLU A 426 22.07 -5.57 0.40
C GLU A 426 21.09 -6.01 -0.70
N GLY A 427 20.90 -5.22 -1.75
CA GLY A 427 20.08 -5.58 -2.91
C GLY A 427 20.55 -6.87 -3.58
N VAL A 428 21.87 -7.06 -3.71
CA VAL A 428 22.48 -8.32 -4.17
C VAL A 428 22.09 -9.47 -3.25
N ARG A 429 22.34 -9.36 -1.94
CA ARG A 429 22.06 -10.43 -0.96
C ARG A 429 20.59 -10.82 -0.94
N ALA A 430 19.68 -9.84 -0.88
CA ALA A 430 18.24 -10.08 -0.87
C ALA A 430 17.76 -10.77 -2.16
N THR A 431 18.34 -10.39 -3.31
CA THR A 431 18.00 -11.03 -4.59
C THR A 431 18.56 -12.45 -4.67
N GLU A 432 19.75 -12.72 -4.14
CA GLU A 432 20.32 -14.08 -4.04
C GLU A 432 19.46 -15.01 -3.16
N GLN A 433 19.01 -14.52 -2.00
CA GLN A 433 18.06 -15.26 -1.15
C GLN A 433 16.74 -15.55 -1.88
N SER A 434 16.21 -14.56 -2.59
CA SER A 434 15.00 -14.71 -3.40
C SER A 434 15.19 -15.77 -4.50
N ILE A 435 16.33 -15.78 -5.20
CA ILE A 435 16.67 -16.80 -6.22
C ILE A 435 16.69 -18.19 -5.58
N ALA A 436 17.37 -18.37 -4.45
CA ALA A 436 17.44 -19.66 -3.77
C ALA A 436 16.05 -20.19 -3.39
N LEU A 437 15.15 -19.32 -2.94
CA LEU A 437 13.77 -19.67 -2.65
C LEU A 437 12.99 -20.07 -3.92
N HIS A 438 13.14 -19.32 -5.02
CA HIS A 438 12.52 -19.65 -6.30
C HIS A 438 13.05 -20.97 -6.89
N GLU A 439 14.32 -21.30 -6.69
CA GLU A 439 14.89 -22.60 -7.11
C GLU A 439 14.25 -23.76 -6.35
N LYS A 440 14.03 -23.61 -5.03
CA LYS A 440 13.30 -24.61 -4.23
C LYS A 440 11.84 -24.75 -4.68
N ALA A 441 11.15 -23.62 -4.91
CA ALA A 441 9.79 -23.65 -5.44
C ALA A 441 9.73 -24.30 -6.83
N HIS A 442 10.67 -23.97 -7.72
CA HIS A 442 10.76 -24.55 -9.06
C HIS A 442 10.97 -26.06 -9.00
N ALA A 443 11.85 -26.55 -8.11
CA ALA A 443 12.06 -27.98 -7.91
C ALA A 443 10.78 -28.68 -7.41
N ALA A 444 10.05 -28.08 -6.47
CA ALA A 444 8.78 -28.60 -5.98
C ALA A 444 7.71 -28.64 -7.09
N CYS A 445 7.55 -27.55 -7.85
CA CYS A 445 6.63 -27.50 -8.99
C CYS A 445 6.97 -28.54 -10.05
N ARG A 446 8.26 -28.75 -10.33
CA ARG A 446 8.72 -29.74 -11.30
C ARG A 446 8.38 -31.16 -10.84
N ALA A 447 8.61 -31.48 -9.57
CA ALA A 447 8.24 -32.77 -9.01
C ALA A 447 6.73 -33.02 -9.10
N ASP A 448 5.90 -32.00 -8.82
CA ASP A 448 4.44 -32.10 -8.95
C ASP A 448 3.99 -32.20 -10.42
N ALA A 449 4.61 -31.46 -11.33
CA ALA A 449 4.34 -31.56 -12.77
C ALA A 449 4.67 -32.97 -13.29
N ASP A 450 5.84 -33.53 -12.93
CA ASP A 450 6.23 -34.88 -13.34
C ASP A 450 5.27 -35.95 -12.77
N ARG A 451 4.76 -35.74 -11.55
CA ARG A 451 3.84 -36.65 -10.86
C ARG A 451 2.39 -36.55 -11.37
N LEU A 452 1.87 -35.35 -11.57
CA LEU A 452 0.46 -35.09 -11.88
C LEU A 452 0.21 -35.00 -13.39
N CYS A 453 1.23 -34.67 -14.18
CA CYS A 453 1.15 -34.52 -15.64
C CYS A 453 2.18 -35.42 -16.35
N PRO A 454 2.23 -36.74 -16.07
CA PRO A 454 3.28 -37.60 -16.57
C PRO A 454 3.34 -37.60 -18.11
N GLY A 455 4.54 -37.40 -18.65
CA GLY A 455 4.80 -37.38 -20.10
C GLY A 455 4.40 -36.07 -20.81
N ARG A 456 3.88 -35.07 -20.10
CA ARG A 456 3.60 -33.74 -20.66
C ARG A 456 4.82 -32.84 -20.49
N ALA A 457 5.24 -32.20 -21.57
CA ALA A 457 6.32 -31.21 -21.51
C ALA A 457 5.85 -29.92 -20.80
N PRO A 458 6.76 -29.17 -20.14
CA PRO A 458 6.47 -27.83 -19.66
C PRO A 458 5.94 -26.92 -20.77
N LEU A 459 5.08 -25.98 -20.41
CA LEU A 459 4.52 -25.03 -21.36
C LEU A 459 5.62 -24.13 -21.93
N PRO A 460 5.66 -23.91 -23.25
CA PRO A 460 6.72 -23.11 -23.86
C PRO A 460 6.58 -21.62 -23.51
N PHE A 461 7.71 -20.92 -23.52
CA PHE A 461 7.77 -19.46 -23.50
C PHE A 461 7.35 -18.88 -24.85
N VAL A 462 6.64 -17.75 -24.80
CA VAL A 462 6.28 -16.96 -25.98
C VAL A 462 7.41 -15.97 -26.27
N GLY A 463 7.55 -15.54 -27.52
CA GLY A 463 8.74 -14.87 -28.08
C GLY A 463 9.40 -13.81 -27.20
N GLY A 464 10.53 -14.16 -26.58
CA GLY A 464 11.35 -13.25 -25.77
C GLY A 464 11.01 -13.24 -24.28
N GLU A 465 9.98 -13.97 -23.82
CA GLU A 465 9.64 -14.11 -22.40
C GLU A 465 10.81 -14.68 -21.60
N GLU A 466 11.43 -15.75 -22.10
CA GLU A 466 12.57 -16.39 -21.45
C GLU A 466 13.80 -15.48 -21.38
N SER A 467 14.11 -14.77 -22.46
CA SER A 467 15.31 -13.92 -22.52
C SER A 467 15.13 -12.60 -21.76
N ASN A 468 13.98 -11.93 -21.94
CA ASN A 468 13.77 -10.55 -21.52
C ASN A 468 12.58 -10.35 -20.56
N GLY A 469 11.79 -11.38 -20.30
CA GLY A 469 10.62 -11.31 -19.40
C GLY A 469 9.35 -10.80 -20.06
N TRP A 470 9.42 -10.49 -21.36
CA TRP A 470 8.33 -9.87 -22.11
C TRP A 470 8.17 -10.53 -23.47
N ASP A 471 6.94 -10.63 -23.96
CA ASP A 471 6.67 -10.85 -25.38
C ASP A 471 7.06 -9.59 -26.17
N LEU A 472 8.33 -9.52 -26.57
CA LEU A 472 8.87 -8.37 -27.30
C LEU A 472 8.23 -8.24 -28.68
N ARG A 473 7.83 -9.36 -29.30
CA ARG A 473 7.21 -9.33 -30.64
C ARG A 473 5.79 -8.77 -30.56
N GLY A 474 5.01 -9.22 -29.57
CA GLY A 474 3.69 -8.64 -29.27
C GLY A 474 3.78 -7.14 -29.02
N ARG A 475 4.72 -6.70 -28.18
CA ARG A 475 4.93 -5.26 -27.91
C ARG A 475 5.33 -4.45 -29.14
N VAL A 476 6.20 -4.98 -29.98
CA VAL A 476 6.60 -4.30 -31.23
C VAL A 476 5.42 -4.15 -32.17
N ALA A 477 4.56 -5.17 -32.28
CA ALA A 477 3.33 -5.09 -33.06
C ALA A 477 2.34 -4.06 -32.48
N ASP A 478 2.12 -4.07 -31.17
CA ASP A 478 1.24 -3.10 -30.48
C ASP A 478 1.73 -1.66 -30.68
N LEU A 479 3.04 -1.42 -30.58
CA LEU A 479 3.63 -0.10 -30.81
C LEU A 479 3.51 0.35 -32.26
N ALA A 480 3.65 -0.57 -33.22
CA ALA A 480 3.44 -0.24 -34.64
C ALA A 480 1.99 0.19 -34.90
N ASP A 481 1.02 -0.55 -34.37
CA ASP A 481 -0.41 -0.19 -34.45
C ASP A 481 -0.70 1.17 -33.79
N GLN A 482 -0.05 1.48 -32.66
CA GLN A 482 -0.17 2.79 -32.00
C GLN A 482 0.44 3.93 -32.82
N ILE A 483 1.61 3.72 -33.42
CA ILE A 483 2.26 4.71 -34.29
C ILE A 483 1.34 5.05 -35.46
N GLU A 484 0.84 4.03 -36.16
CA GLU A 484 -0.08 4.21 -37.29
C GLU A 484 -1.38 4.92 -36.85
N GLY A 485 -1.92 4.54 -35.68
CA GLY A 485 -3.08 5.19 -35.09
C GLY A 485 -2.86 6.68 -34.79
N CYS A 486 -1.71 7.04 -34.21
CA CYS A 486 -1.36 8.44 -33.94
C CYS A 486 -1.13 9.24 -35.22
N GLU A 487 -0.52 8.66 -36.26
CA GLU A 487 -0.33 9.31 -37.57
C GLU A 487 -1.68 9.65 -38.20
N ARG A 488 -2.55 8.65 -38.32
CA ARG A 488 -3.89 8.81 -38.89
C ARG A 488 -4.71 9.83 -38.11
N GLY A 489 -4.70 9.71 -36.78
CA GLY A 489 -5.39 10.67 -35.89
C GLY A 489 -4.89 12.10 -36.07
N ALA A 490 -3.57 12.31 -36.18
CA ALA A 490 -3.00 13.63 -36.40
C ALA A 490 -3.40 14.24 -37.75
N GLU A 491 -3.47 13.45 -38.83
CA GLU A 491 -3.94 13.93 -40.14
C GLU A 491 -5.40 14.34 -40.11
N GLU A 492 -6.27 13.51 -39.51
CA GLU A 492 -7.68 13.81 -39.37
C GLU A 492 -7.93 15.06 -38.50
N LEU A 493 -7.16 15.21 -37.42
CA LEU A 493 -7.23 16.39 -36.55
C LEU A 493 -6.82 17.67 -37.28
N ARG A 494 -5.75 17.63 -38.08
CA ARG A 494 -5.37 18.77 -38.92
C ARG A 494 -6.49 19.14 -39.90
N GLY A 495 -7.12 18.14 -40.52
CA GLY A 495 -8.28 18.35 -41.39
C GLY A 495 -9.46 18.98 -40.65
N TRP A 496 -9.74 18.51 -39.43
CA TRP A 496 -10.82 19.04 -38.60
C TRP A 496 -10.55 20.49 -38.15
N ILE A 497 -9.34 20.79 -37.68
CA ILE A 497 -8.91 22.14 -37.27
C ILE A 497 -8.97 23.13 -38.43
N ALA A 498 -8.58 22.69 -39.64
CA ALA A 498 -8.63 23.51 -40.85
C ALA A 498 -10.07 23.82 -41.28
N ALA A 499 -11.04 22.97 -40.92
CA ALA A 499 -12.46 23.17 -41.22
C ALA A 499 -13.20 24.06 -40.20
N LEU A 500 -12.54 24.50 -39.12
CA LEU A 500 -13.16 25.33 -38.10
C LEU A 500 -13.37 26.77 -38.57
N PRO A 501 -14.56 27.36 -38.36
CA PRO A 501 -14.81 28.78 -38.61
C PRO A 501 -13.92 29.70 -37.76
N GLU A 502 -13.76 30.94 -38.24
CA GLU A 502 -13.20 32.02 -37.43
C GLU A 502 -14.12 32.31 -36.22
N GLY A 503 -13.52 32.52 -35.04
CA GLY A 503 -14.25 32.79 -33.80
C GLY A 503 -14.58 31.55 -32.94
N VAL A 504 -14.22 30.35 -33.38
CA VAL A 504 -14.27 29.11 -32.55
C VAL A 504 -12.91 28.94 -31.87
N VAL A 505 -12.82 29.31 -30.59
CA VAL A 505 -11.55 29.40 -29.86
C VAL A 505 -11.33 28.17 -29.00
N GLU A 506 -12.30 27.79 -28.17
CA GLU A 506 -12.11 26.67 -27.23
C GLU A 506 -12.06 25.33 -27.96
N ALA A 507 -12.93 25.12 -28.96
CA ALA A 507 -12.91 23.87 -29.72
C ALA A 507 -11.61 23.71 -30.55
N ARG A 508 -11.06 24.83 -31.03
CA ARG A 508 -9.76 24.85 -31.73
C ARG A 508 -8.64 24.47 -30.77
N LYS A 509 -8.58 25.12 -29.61
CA LYS A 509 -7.59 24.85 -28.57
C LYS A 509 -7.58 23.37 -28.16
N LEU A 510 -8.75 22.79 -27.87
CA LEU A 510 -8.85 21.37 -27.51
C LEU A 510 -8.37 20.43 -28.64
N ALA A 511 -8.69 20.76 -29.90
CA ALA A 511 -8.24 19.96 -31.03
C ALA A 511 -6.73 20.07 -31.28
N GLU A 512 -6.14 21.25 -31.05
CA GLU A 512 -4.70 21.48 -31.12
C GLU A 512 -3.97 20.73 -29.99
N GLU A 513 -4.51 20.73 -28.77
CA GLU A 513 -4.01 19.93 -27.65
C GLU A 513 -4.06 18.42 -27.96
N ASP A 514 -5.14 17.90 -28.53
CA ASP A 514 -5.23 16.50 -28.97
C ASP A 514 -4.23 16.18 -30.09
N LEU A 515 -4.03 17.11 -31.04
CA LEU A 515 -3.05 16.95 -32.11
C LEU A 515 -1.63 16.87 -31.54
N GLU A 516 -1.30 17.74 -30.59
CA GLU A 516 -0.03 17.69 -29.89
C GLU A 516 0.15 16.36 -29.15
N ARG A 517 -0.88 15.88 -28.44
CA ARG A 517 -0.87 14.56 -27.79
C ARG A 517 -0.61 13.43 -28.78
N CYS A 518 -1.24 13.43 -29.96
CA CYS A 518 -0.95 12.44 -31.01
C CYS A 518 0.50 12.51 -31.50
N VAL A 519 1.04 13.71 -31.73
CA VAL A 519 2.43 13.88 -32.20
C VAL A 519 3.45 13.44 -31.14
N VAL A 520 3.24 13.81 -29.88
CA VAL A 520 4.09 13.41 -28.76
C VAL A 520 4.00 11.90 -28.52
N GLY A 521 2.78 11.36 -28.48
CA GLY A 521 2.53 9.93 -28.33
C GLY A 521 3.21 9.11 -29.41
N LYS A 522 3.12 9.52 -30.68
CA LYS A 522 3.81 8.89 -31.80
C LYS A 522 5.33 8.85 -31.56
N ARG A 523 5.95 9.98 -31.23
CA ARG A 523 7.41 10.05 -30.99
C ARG A 523 7.85 9.13 -29.86
N TYR A 524 7.05 9.06 -28.80
CA TYR A 524 7.29 8.15 -27.69
C TYR A 524 7.24 6.69 -28.16
N CYS A 525 6.19 6.31 -28.89
CA CYS A 525 6.01 4.95 -29.41
C CYS A 525 7.13 4.55 -30.39
N GLU A 526 7.52 5.44 -31.30
CA GLU A 526 8.63 5.21 -32.23
C GLU A 526 9.96 4.96 -31.50
N LYS A 527 10.22 5.73 -30.44
CA LYS A 527 11.43 5.56 -29.63
C LYS A 527 11.43 4.19 -28.95
N ALA A 528 10.33 3.83 -28.31
CA ALA A 528 10.18 2.53 -27.65
C ALA A 528 10.29 1.37 -28.66
N TRP A 529 9.63 1.51 -29.81
CA TRP A 529 9.64 0.52 -30.89
C TRP A 529 11.07 0.25 -31.40
N ARG A 530 11.85 1.31 -31.64
CA ARG A 530 13.27 1.18 -32.05
C ARG A 530 14.09 0.45 -30.99
N THR A 531 13.95 0.80 -29.72
CA THR A 531 14.66 0.14 -28.63
C THR A 531 14.33 -1.36 -28.57
N PHE A 532 13.05 -1.73 -28.67
CA PHE A 532 12.68 -3.16 -28.64
C PHE A 532 13.16 -3.92 -29.87
N MET A 533 13.14 -3.30 -31.06
CA MET A 533 13.69 -3.90 -32.28
C MET A 533 15.20 -4.15 -32.17
N GLU A 534 15.96 -3.18 -31.65
CA GLU A 534 17.41 -3.34 -31.40
C GLU A 534 17.69 -4.50 -30.44
N ILE A 535 16.87 -4.67 -29.40
CA ILE A 535 16.99 -5.81 -28.46
C ILE A 535 16.73 -7.14 -29.17
N ILE A 536 15.69 -7.21 -30.01
CA ILE A 536 15.35 -8.41 -30.78
C ILE A 536 16.49 -8.77 -31.75
N GLU A 537 17.03 -7.78 -32.47
CA GLU A 537 18.14 -7.98 -33.40
C GLU A 537 19.44 -8.40 -32.70
N ALA A 538 19.76 -7.78 -31.56
CA ALA A 538 20.92 -8.15 -30.77
C ALA A 538 20.81 -9.59 -30.25
N ALA A 539 19.62 -10.02 -29.81
CA ALA A 539 19.37 -11.39 -29.39
C ALA A 539 19.51 -12.39 -30.56
N ALA A 540 19.03 -12.04 -31.76
CA ALA A 540 19.19 -12.87 -32.95
C ALA A 540 20.67 -13.04 -33.34
N LYS A 541 21.45 -11.95 -33.33
CA LYS A 541 22.89 -11.98 -33.63
C LYS A 541 23.70 -12.83 -32.63
N ARG A 542 23.37 -12.78 -31.33
CA ARG A 542 24.02 -13.64 -30.32
C ARG A 542 23.75 -15.12 -30.57
N LYS A 543 22.53 -15.46 -30.99
CA LYS A 543 22.15 -16.84 -31.33
C LYS A 543 22.89 -17.34 -32.57
N GLU A 544 23.09 -16.48 -33.57
CA GLU A 544 23.86 -16.80 -34.79
C GLU A 544 25.37 -16.92 -34.53
N ALA A 545 25.90 -16.15 -33.57
CA ALA A 545 27.31 -16.18 -33.19
C ALA A 545 27.74 -17.46 -32.44
N GLY A 546 26.82 -18.39 -32.17
CA GLY A 546 27.13 -19.67 -31.55
C GLY A 546 27.53 -19.57 -30.07
N ASP A 547 27.19 -18.48 -29.39
CA ASP A 547 27.44 -18.28 -27.96
C ASP A 547 26.44 -19.11 -27.14
N GLY A 548 26.55 -20.43 -27.26
CA GLY A 548 25.85 -21.43 -26.45
C GLY A 548 26.51 -21.56 -25.08
N GLY A 549 26.62 -20.44 -24.35
CA GLY A 549 26.94 -20.48 -22.93
C GLY A 549 25.87 -21.30 -22.20
N GLU A 550 26.30 -22.41 -21.62
CA GLU A 550 25.49 -23.38 -20.88
C GLU A 550 24.48 -22.67 -19.97
N SER A 551 23.20 -23.05 -20.16
CA SER A 551 22.04 -22.59 -19.39
C SER A 551 21.90 -23.36 -18.09
#